data_AF-A0A1Y2C9N9-F1
#
_entry.id   AF-A0A1Y2C9N9-F1
#
_cell.length_a   1.000
_cell.length_b   1.000
_cell.length_c   1.000
_cell.angle_alpha   90.00
_cell.angle_beta   90.00
_cell.angle_gamma   90.00
#
_symmetry.space_group_name_H-M   'P 1'
#
loop_
_entity.id
_entity.type
_entity.pdbx_description
1 polymer ?
#
loop_
_entity_poly.entity_id
_entity_poly.type
_entity_poly.pdbx_seq_one_letter_code
_entity_poly.pdbx_strand_id
1 'polypeptide(L)'
;MDEQIKLSLQVQVLSDSLPINAGPVFSQPLISATNYSLTYVIPSSLSPGVYRTLLNAPKVWFVQGDLTKTASQGGWIGVYGTSLLIPNDPTSLPPSANLVSVANATVSFNLGVSLQKRGNAWVQYFEVPAYIPVGEYFLSVHNGAGGPTAWVQYRSEIGPQILNTIVVQASPYSLWPSTVFDVTKSTGRNPLLSYWKLLLQSPFTLPPNTILRGDGTDKTFFSYNSTSYGSFITGTVFGVENVTLSATITNPKNSCGCILISKSKTKSDVSWCNAFLQCSGYNHQISIDQSERMVIENVKFDDCDNCVGITGNSNYTRITNGNMTFRTQNVVIRCGMNHVTENLERLYLGDHVANGFGATAGVQPGFLIGDTSKGQKGVWNDDTVADGKEGGTMEVSLVSLEM
;
A
#
# COMPACT_ATOMS: atom_id res chain seq x y z
N MET A 1 21.07 -6.83 -12.20
CA MET A 1 20.06 -6.32 -13.14
C MET A 1 20.12 -4.81 -13.03
N ASP A 2 20.51 -4.13 -14.09
CA ASP A 2 20.52 -2.67 -14.11
C ASP A 2 19.08 -2.20 -14.32
N GLU A 3 18.47 -1.71 -13.24
CA GLU A 3 17.15 -1.07 -13.29
C GLU A 3 17.31 0.21 -14.13
N GLN A 4 16.82 0.21 -15.38
CA GLN A 4 16.85 1.42 -16.20
C GLN A 4 15.98 2.48 -15.53
N ILE A 5 16.63 3.54 -15.04
CA ILE A 5 15.95 4.68 -14.44
C ILE A 5 15.10 5.37 -15.51
N LYS A 6 13.77 5.22 -15.42
CA LYS A 6 12.84 5.99 -16.25
C LYS A 6 12.91 7.45 -15.82
N LEU A 7 13.47 8.30 -16.69
CA LEU A 7 13.59 9.72 -16.41
C LEU A 7 12.22 10.39 -16.40
N SER A 8 11.97 11.24 -15.41
CA SER A 8 10.77 12.08 -15.33
C SER A 8 11.13 13.56 -15.31
N LEU A 9 10.39 14.38 -16.07
CA LEU A 9 10.69 15.80 -16.23
C LEU A 9 9.52 16.66 -15.76
N GLN A 10 9.81 17.56 -14.82
CA GLN A 10 8.86 18.57 -14.34
C GLN A 10 9.36 19.96 -14.72
N VAL A 11 8.49 20.79 -15.31
CA VAL A 11 8.79 22.19 -15.67
C VAL A 11 7.96 23.12 -14.79
N GLN A 12 8.61 24.13 -14.23
CA GLN A 12 7.99 25.10 -13.33
C GLN A 12 8.31 26.52 -13.76
N VAL A 13 7.30 27.39 -13.80
CA VAL A 13 7.47 28.82 -14.07
C VAL A 13 7.97 29.50 -12.80
N LEU A 14 9.08 30.23 -12.92
CA LEU A 14 9.59 31.07 -11.83
C LEU A 14 8.92 32.44 -11.88
N SER A 15 8.46 32.93 -10.74
CA SER A 15 8.04 34.33 -10.58
C SER A 15 9.15 35.12 -9.90
N ASP A 16 9.24 36.42 -10.20
CA ASP A 16 10.26 37.31 -9.63
C ASP A 16 10.10 37.53 -8.10
N SER A 17 9.01 37.02 -7.50
CA SER A 17 8.69 37.17 -6.08
C SER A 17 9.04 35.93 -5.25
N LEU A 18 10.24 35.92 -4.64
CA LEU A 18 10.77 35.02 -3.59
C LEU A 18 10.69 33.48 -3.83
N PRO A 19 11.63 32.68 -3.28
CA PRO A 19 11.89 31.30 -3.72
C PRO A 19 10.80 30.25 -3.38
N ILE A 20 9.74 30.64 -2.68
CA ILE A 20 8.82 29.70 -2.02
C ILE A 20 7.47 29.61 -2.73
N ASN A 21 7.10 30.62 -3.53
CA ASN A 21 5.85 30.62 -4.31
C ASN A 21 6.15 30.28 -5.76
N ALA A 22 6.67 29.08 -5.97
CA ALA A 22 6.94 28.61 -7.31
C ALA A 22 5.60 28.31 -8.02
N GLY A 23 5.48 28.71 -9.29
CA GLY A 23 4.24 28.61 -10.06
C GLY A 23 3.78 27.15 -10.28
N PRO A 24 2.68 26.95 -11.03
CA PRO A 24 2.21 25.61 -11.36
C PRO A 24 3.32 24.76 -11.99
N VAL A 25 3.39 23.49 -11.59
CA VAL A 25 4.33 22.49 -12.11
C VAL A 25 3.65 21.70 -13.22
N PHE A 26 4.33 21.53 -14.34
CA PHE A 26 3.83 20.81 -15.51
C PHE A 26 4.71 19.59 -15.79
N SER A 27 4.10 18.40 -15.86
CA SER A 27 4.78 17.19 -16.35
C SER A 27 5.00 17.32 -17.85
N GLN A 28 6.23 17.14 -18.33
CA GLN A 28 6.55 17.19 -19.77
C GLN A 28 7.06 15.84 -20.26
N PRO A 29 6.59 15.35 -21.42
CA PRO A 29 7.20 14.20 -22.06
C PRO A 29 8.63 14.56 -22.48
N LEU A 30 9.56 13.65 -22.19
CA LEU A 30 10.95 13.77 -22.60
C LEU A 30 11.05 13.27 -24.05
N ILE A 31 11.54 14.11 -24.97
CA ILE A 31 11.72 13.72 -26.38
C ILE A 31 12.97 12.84 -26.50
N SER A 32 14.06 13.25 -25.87
CA SER A 32 15.30 12.47 -25.82
C SER A 32 16.10 12.78 -24.57
N ALA A 33 16.86 11.79 -24.13
CA ALA A 33 17.85 11.92 -23.08
C ALA A 33 19.12 11.21 -23.49
N THR A 34 20.24 11.88 -23.27
CA THR A 34 21.57 11.28 -23.31
C THR A 34 22.25 11.54 -21.97
N ASN A 35 23.47 11.02 -21.79
CA ASN A 35 24.28 11.34 -20.61
C ASN A 35 24.63 12.83 -20.49
N TYR A 36 24.42 13.62 -21.55
CA TYR A 36 24.87 15.02 -21.64
C TYR A 36 23.74 16.01 -21.95
N SER A 37 22.58 15.54 -22.39
CA SER A 37 21.52 16.42 -22.87
C SER A 37 20.13 15.86 -22.62
N LEU A 38 19.20 16.77 -22.37
CA LEU A 38 17.77 16.52 -22.30
C LEU A 38 17.09 17.38 -23.37
N THR A 39 16.21 16.76 -24.16
CA THR A 39 15.37 17.48 -25.14
C THR A 39 13.92 17.34 -24.75
N TYR A 40 13.20 18.44 -24.64
CA TYR A 40 11.77 18.49 -24.30
C TYR A 40 11.12 19.75 -24.87
N VAL A 41 9.79 19.75 -24.94
CA VAL A 41 9.00 20.90 -25.40
C VAL A 41 8.55 21.72 -24.20
N ILE A 42 8.69 23.03 -24.27
CA ILE A 42 8.04 23.96 -23.35
C ILE A 42 6.61 24.20 -23.89
N PRO A 43 5.54 23.94 -23.12
CA PRO A 43 4.18 24.16 -23.59
C PRO A 43 3.96 25.60 -24.04
N SER A 44 3.33 25.78 -25.20
CA SER A 44 2.97 27.11 -25.73
C SER A 44 1.95 27.86 -24.86
N SER A 45 1.27 27.16 -23.94
CA SER A 45 0.38 27.75 -22.94
C SER A 45 1.13 28.52 -21.84
N LEU A 46 2.45 28.36 -21.72
CA LEU A 46 3.25 29.11 -20.76
C LEU A 46 3.66 30.46 -21.37
N SER A 47 3.42 31.54 -20.61
CA SER A 47 3.88 32.88 -21.00
C SER A 47 5.41 32.93 -21.03
N PRO A 48 6.03 33.67 -21.97
CA PRO A 48 7.47 33.83 -22.03
C PRO A 48 8.07 34.24 -20.66
N GLY A 49 9.13 33.56 -20.24
CA GLY A 49 9.74 33.79 -18.93
C GLY A 49 10.90 32.85 -18.63
N VAL A 50 11.41 32.93 -17.40
CA VAL A 50 12.43 31.99 -16.89
C VAL A 50 11.74 30.76 -16.34
N TYR A 51 12.14 29.60 -16.85
CA TYR A 51 11.64 28.31 -16.40
C TYR A 51 12.71 27.57 -15.61
N ARG A 52 12.25 26.79 -14.65
CA ARG A 52 13.05 25.78 -14.00
C ARG A 52 12.59 24.41 -14.44
N THR A 53 13.54 23.49 -14.55
CA THR A 53 13.25 22.10 -14.87
C THR A 53 13.87 21.20 -13.84
N LEU A 54 13.07 20.27 -13.33
CA LEU A 54 13.46 19.25 -12.37
C LEU A 54 13.45 17.89 -13.06
N LEU A 55 14.62 17.26 -13.10
CA LEU A 55 14.78 15.88 -13.52
C LEU A 55 14.60 14.98 -12.30
N ASN A 56 13.79 13.94 -12.44
CA ASN A 56 13.49 12.96 -11.38
C ASN A 56 13.03 13.62 -10.08
N ALA A 57 12.25 14.71 -10.17
CA ALA A 57 11.57 15.24 -8.99
C ALA A 57 10.58 14.19 -8.47
N PRO A 58 10.36 14.11 -7.14
CA PRO A 58 9.29 13.28 -6.58
C PRO A 58 7.97 13.54 -7.32
N LYS A 59 7.29 12.46 -7.74
CA LYS A 59 5.90 12.54 -8.19
C LYS A 59 5.05 11.73 -7.23
N VAL A 60 4.40 12.41 -6.29
CA VAL A 60 3.58 11.76 -5.26
C VAL A 60 2.19 11.47 -5.82
N TRP A 61 1.77 10.21 -5.80
CA TRP A 61 0.44 9.77 -6.23
C TRP A 61 -0.56 9.77 -5.08
N PHE A 62 -0.17 9.23 -3.92
CA PHE A 62 -0.98 9.22 -2.71
C PHE A 62 -0.11 9.14 -1.45
N VAL A 63 -0.74 9.40 -0.31
CA VAL A 63 -0.12 9.34 1.02
C VAL A 63 -0.99 8.51 1.97
N GLN A 64 -0.34 7.90 2.95
CA GLN A 64 -1.00 7.11 3.97
C GLN A 64 -0.29 7.29 5.31
N GLY A 65 -1.03 7.59 6.37
CA GLY A 65 -0.46 7.54 7.72
C GLY A 65 -0.59 6.14 8.33
N ASP A 66 0.07 5.91 9.46
CA ASP A 66 -0.03 4.67 10.22
C ASP A 66 -1.46 4.39 10.75
N LEU A 67 -2.32 5.40 10.81
CA LEU A 67 -3.75 5.29 11.09
C LEU A 67 -4.59 5.40 9.81
N THR A 68 -4.07 4.92 8.69
CA THR A 68 -4.70 4.97 7.36
C THR A 68 -4.74 6.38 6.74
N LYS A 69 -5.80 7.16 6.99
CA LYS A 69 -5.98 8.53 6.44
C LYS A 69 -5.23 9.58 7.24
N THR A 70 -4.87 9.26 8.47
CA THR A 70 -4.17 10.15 9.40
C THR A 70 -2.90 9.47 9.88
N ALA A 71 -1.92 10.26 10.31
CA ALA A 71 -0.74 9.76 10.99
C ALA A 71 -0.87 10.05 12.49
N SER A 72 -0.36 9.15 13.32
CA SER A 72 -0.26 9.36 14.75
C SER A 72 1.02 10.11 15.10
N GLN A 73 0.99 10.86 16.21
CA GLN A 73 2.23 11.28 16.87
C GLN A 73 3.07 10.05 17.25
N GLY A 74 4.34 10.03 16.86
CA GLY A 74 5.23 8.86 17.01
C GLY A 74 5.03 7.78 15.94
N GLY A 75 4.09 7.97 15.01
CA GLY A 75 3.80 7.05 13.92
C GLY A 75 4.65 7.29 12.68
N TRP A 76 4.07 7.03 11.52
CA TRP A 76 4.74 7.19 10.22
C TRP A 76 3.78 7.68 9.13
N ILE A 77 4.36 8.29 8.09
CA ILE A 77 3.68 8.66 6.85
C ILE A 77 4.37 7.93 5.69
N GLY A 78 3.61 7.10 4.99
CA GLY A 78 3.99 6.44 3.75
C GLY A 78 3.62 7.34 2.57
N VAL A 79 4.61 7.66 1.76
CA VAL A 79 4.49 8.42 0.52
C VAL A 79 4.70 7.46 -0.63
N TYR A 80 3.80 7.53 -1.61
CA TYR A 80 3.78 6.63 -2.76
C TYR A 80 3.85 7.43 -4.05
N GLY A 81 4.68 6.99 -4.98
CA GLY A 81 4.99 7.81 -6.13
C GLY A 81 6.11 7.27 -6.99
N THR A 82 6.71 8.15 -7.78
CA THR A 82 7.96 7.87 -8.49
C THR A 82 9.05 8.81 -8.02
N SER A 83 10.30 8.39 -8.24
CA SER A 83 11.50 9.17 -7.93
C SER A 83 11.56 9.60 -6.46
N LEU A 84 11.07 8.76 -5.53
CA LEU A 84 11.10 9.04 -4.09
C LEU A 84 12.46 8.75 -3.45
N LEU A 85 13.29 8.01 -4.16
CA LEU A 85 14.69 7.71 -3.84
C LEU A 85 15.47 7.70 -5.15
N ILE A 86 16.71 8.19 -5.12
CA ILE A 86 17.67 8.02 -6.21
C ILE A 86 18.66 6.92 -5.78
N PRO A 87 18.50 5.67 -6.24
CA PRO A 87 19.39 4.60 -5.85
C PRO A 87 20.82 4.88 -6.34
N ASN A 88 21.81 4.50 -5.53
CA ASN A 88 23.23 4.46 -5.92
C ASN A 88 23.87 5.83 -6.25
N ASP A 89 23.26 6.96 -5.89
CA ASP A 89 23.92 8.26 -5.98
C ASP A 89 24.59 8.61 -4.64
N PRO A 90 25.93 8.53 -4.54
CA PRO A 90 26.66 8.82 -3.29
C PRO A 90 26.61 10.30 -2.90
N THR A 91 26.16 11.17 -3.79
CA THR A 91 26.01 12.61 -3.54
C THR A 91 24.60 12.99 -3.10
N SER A 92 23.64 12.07 -3.24
CA SER A 92 22.27 12.30 -2.80
C SER A 92 22.18 12.33 -1.26
N LEU A 93 21.44 13.30 -0.73
CA LEU A 93 21.04 13.29 0.66
C LEU A 93 20.00 12.17 0.89
N PRO A 94 19.76 11.72 2.13
CA PRO A 94 18.62 10.87 2.40
C PRO A 94 17.30 11.54 1.95
N PRO A 95 16.31 10.79 1.44
CA PRO A 95 14.98 11.32 1.22
C PRO A 95 14.43 11.98 2.48
N SER A 96 13.66 13.03 2.32
CA SER A 96 13.09 13.77 3.45
C SER A 96 11.68 14.24 3.15
N ALA A 97 10.87 14.37 4.19
CA ALA A 97 9.56 14.99 4.12
C ALA A 97 9.49 16.21 5.03
N ASN A 98 8.61 17.15 4.71
CA ASN A 98 8.35 18.34 5.50
C ASN A 98 6.85 18.51 5.70
N LEU A 99 6.45 18.73 6.94
CA LEU A 99 5.08 19.08 7.31
C LEU A 99 5.01 20.57 7.63
N VAL A 100 4.13 21.31 6.96
CA VAL A 100 3.85 22.73 7.25
C VAL A 100 2.43 22.84 7.80
N SER A 101 2.27 23.44 8.98
CA SER A 101 0.94 23.55 9.59
C SER A 101 0.00 24.40 8.75
N VAL A 102 -1.20 23.89 8.47
CA VAL A 102 -2.26 24.64 7.77
C VAL A 102 -2.74 25.81 8.62
N ALA A 103 -2.80 25.64 9.94
CA ALA A 103 -3.22 26.68 10.87
C ALA A 103 -2.17 27.79 11.08
N ASN A 104 -0.88 27.46 10.89
CA ASN A 104 0.21 28.42 11.00
C ASN A 104 1.38 28.03 10.08
N ALA A 105 1.45 28.63 8.89
CA ALA A 105 2.47 28.30 7.87
C ALA A 105 3.93 28.57 8.30
N THR A 106 4.16 29.27 9.42
CA THR A 106 5.51 29.45 10.00
C THR A 106 5.98 28.25 10.81
N VAL A 107 5.07 27.36 11.21
CA VAL A 107 5.36 26.13 11.94
C VAL A 107 5.58 25.01 10.94
N SER A 108 6.82 24.53 10.85
CA SER A 108 7.18 23.40 9.99
C SER A 108 8.06 22.37 10.71
N PHE A 109 7.96 21.13 10.25
CA PHE A 109 8.67 19.99 10.82
C PHE A 109 9.30 19.16 9.70
N ASN A 110 10.62 18.97 9.77
CA ASN A 110 11.31 18.02 8.89
C ASN A 110 11.20 16.61 9.47
N LEU A 111 10.87 15.66 8.60
CA LEU A 111 10.74 14.24 8.92
C LEU A 111 11.90 13.47 8.29
N GLY A 112 12.51 12.59 9.07
CA GLY A 112 13.51 11.64 8.60
C GLY A 112 12.87 10.37 8.03
N VAL A 113 13.63 9.63 7.23
CA VAL A 113 13.23 8.29 6.75
C VAL A 113 13.03 7.36 7.95
N SER A 114 11.97 6.56 7.93
CA SER A 114 11.74 5.55 8.95
C SER A 114 12.79 4.45 8.86
N LEU A 115 13.47 4.18 9.98
CA LEU A 115 14.46 3.11 10.04
C LEU A 115 13.80 1.72 10.15
N GLN A 116 12.55 1.69 10.61
CA GLN A 116 11.77 0.46 10.80
C GLN A 116 11.12 -0.04 9.51
N LYS A 117 10.85 0.85 8.55
CA LYS A 117 10.20 0.52 7.29
C LYS A 117 11.10 0.83 6.11
N ARG A 118 11.43 -0.19 5.31
CA ARG A 118 12.27 -0.04 4.12
C ARG A 118 11.47 0.61 3.00
N GLY A 119 11.89 1.81 2.59
CA GLY A 119 11.43 2.41 1.34
C GLY A 119 12.31 2.05 0.14
N ASN A 120 11.89 2.46 -1.04
CA ASN A 120 12.57 2.29 -2.33
C ASN A 120 12.24 3.51 -3.24
N ALA A 121 12.48 3.39 -4.55
CA ALA A 121 12.18 4.48 -5.51
C ALA A 121 10.68 4.81 -5.65
N TRP A 122 9.79 3.90 -5.22
CA TRP A 122 8.35 3.94 -5.40
C TRP A 122 7.56 4.23 -4.12
N VAL A 123 8.16 3.91 -2.96
CA VAL A 123 7.59 4.18 -1.65
C VAL A 123 8.65 4.73 -0.70
N GLN A 124 8.31 5.73 0.10
CA GLN A 124 9.11 6.13 1.24
C GLN A 124 8.27 6.30 2.49
N TYR A 125 8.85 5.92 3.63
CA TYR A 125 8.22 6.07 4.93
C TYR A 125 8.97 7.11 5.74
N PHE A 126 8.25 8.05 6.32
CA PHE A 126 8.79 9.12 7.13
C PHE A 126 8.23 9.04 8.54
N GLU A 127 9.10 9.08 9.55
CA GLU A 127 8.66 9.07 10.95
C GLU A 127 8.00 10.40 11.31
N VAL A 128 6.92 10.33 12.09
CA VAL A 128 6.25 11.50 12.65
C VAL A 128 6.68 11.61 14.12
N PRO A 129 7.59 12.52 14.49
CA PRO A 129 7.99 12.68 15.88
C PRO A 129 6.81 12.92 16.81
N ALA A 130 6.88 12.35 18.03
CA ALA A 130 5.80 12.44 19.02
C ALA A 130 5.48 13.88 19.47
N TYR A 131 6.42 14.81 19.31
CA TYR A 131 6.24 16.22 19.66
C TYR A 131 5.51 17.04 18.59
N ILE A 132 5.27 16.51 17.38
CA ILE A 132 4.53 17.24 16.34
C ILE A 132 3.09 17.41 16.84
N PRO A 133 2.55 18.64 16.96
CA PRO A 133 1.20 18.86 17.46
C PRO A 133 0.14 18.20 16.57
N VAL A 134 -1.01 17.88 17.16
CA VAL A 134 -2.17 17.43 16.40
C VAL A 134 -2.65 18.55 15.48
N GLY A 135 -3.08 18.20 14.26
CA GLY A 135 -3.56 19.17 13.29
C GLY A 135 -3.43 18.70 11.85
N GLU A 136 -3.79 19.60 10.95
CA GLU A 136 -3.67 19.38 9.51
C GLU A 136 -2.40 20.07 8.97
N TYR A 137 -1.72 19.37 8.07
CA TYR A 137 -0.42 19.78 7.55
C TYR A 137 -0.36 19.62 6.04
N PHE A 138 0.22 20.60 5.34
CA PHE A 138 0.73 20.38 3.99
C PHE A 138 1.95 19.48 4.06
N LEU A 139 2.01 18.48 3.17
CA LEU A 139 3.17 17.61 3.04
C LEU A 139 3.99 18.00 1.82
N SER A 140 5.29 18.16 1.99
CA SER A 140 6.26 18.24 0.88
C SER A 140 7.30 17.14 0.99
N VAL A 141 7.80 16.66 -0.14
CA VAL A 141 8.73 15.52 -0.23
C VAL A 141 9.93 15.91 -1.07
N HIS A 142 11.10 15.39 -0.69
CA HIS A 142 12.38 15.55 -1.37
C HIS A 142 13.07 14.19 -1.43
N ASN A 143 13.69 13.86 -2.55
CA ASN A 143 14.33 12.55 -2.76
C ASN A 143 15.84 12.52 -2.52
N GLY A 144 16.40 13.61 -2.01
CA GLY A 144 17.82 13.73 -1.73
C GLY A 144 18.62 14.57 -2.72
N ALA A 145 18.08 14.87 -3.90
CA ALA A 145 18.80 15.57 -4.97
C ALA A 145 18.18 16.92 -5.35
N GLY A 146 18.95 17.78 -6.04
CA GLY A 146 18.46 19.05 -6.59
C GLY A 146 18.37 20.23 -5.60
N GLY A 147 18.82 20.05 -4.35
CA GLY A 147 18.97 21.13 -3.37
C GLY A 147 17.65 21.69 -2.81
N PRO A 148 17.67 22.86 -2.14
CA PRO A 148 16.52 23.43 -1.41
C PRO A 148 15.29 23.74 -2.26
N THR A 149 15.44 23.82 -3.58
CA THR A 149 14.33 24.14 -4.47
C THR A 149 13.61 22.88 -4.95
N ALA A 150 14.17 21.67 -4.77
CA ALA A 150 13.63 20.42 -5.32
C ALA A 150 12.54 19.75 -4.46
N TRP A 151 12.02 20.45 -3.46
CA TRP A 151 10.86 20.02 -2.69
C TRP A 151 9.60 20.04 -3.54
N VAL A 152 8.83 18.95 -3.51
CA VAL A 152 7.56 18.83 -4.21
C VAL A 152 6.44 18.69 -3.19
N GLN A 153 5.47 19.59 -3.24
CA GLN A 153 4.28 19.50 -2.41
C GLN A 153 3.38 18.36 -2.89
N TYR A 154 2.90 17.53 -1.96
CA TYR A 154 1.93 16.49 -2.23
C TYR A 154 0.62 17.09 -2.74
N ARG A 155 0.13 16.51 -3.83
CA ARG A 155 -1.18 16.77 -4.39
C ARG A 155 -1.72 15.46 -4.96
N SER A 156 -2.83 14.96 -4.42
CA SER A 156 -3.51 13.78 -4.97
C SER A 156 -3.91 14.05 -6.41
N GLU A 157 -3.38 13.27 -7.33
CA GLU A 157 -3.81 13.27 -8.74
C GLU A 157 -5.00 12.31 -8.96
N ILE A 158 -5.39 11.55 -7.93
CA ILE A 158 -6.35 10.46 -8.05
C ILE A 158 -7.57 10.75 -7.15
N GLY A 159 -8.76 10.66 -7.73
CA GLY A 159 -10.06 10.85 -7.05
C GLY A 159 -10.73 12.21 -7.29
N PRO A 160 -12.02 12.35 -6.90
CA PRO A 160 -12.82 13.56 -7.15
C PRO A 160 -12.42 14.75 -6.26
N GLN A 161 -11.59 14.55 -5.24
CA GLN A 161 -11.10 15.59 -4.34
C GLN A 161 -9.58 15.66 -4.39
N ILE A 162 -9.04 16.85 -4.63
CA ILE A 162 -7.62 17.13 -4.56
C ILE A 162 -7.24 17.20 -3.07
N LEU A 163 -6.58 16.17 -2.56
CA LEU A 163 -5.99 16.18 -1.23
C LEU A 163 -4.55 16.69 -1.32
N ASN A 164 -4.21 17.72 -0.57
CA ASN A 164 -2.84 18.26 -0.47
C ASN A 164 -2.34 18.32 0.98
N THR A 165 -3.11 17.76 1.91
CA THR A 165 -2.83 17.75 3.33
C THR A 165 -2.84 16.33 3.89
N ILE A 166 -2.23 16.19 5.07
CA ILE A 166 -2.33 15.04 5.95
C ILE A 166 -2.67 15.51 7.36
N VAL A 167 -3.48 14.73 8.07
CA VAL A 167 -3.84 15.01 9.46
C VAL A 167 -2.92 14.21 10.36
N VAL A 168 -2.21 14.91 11.26
CA VAL A 168 -1.55 14.30 12.41
C VAL A 168 -2.52 14.34 13.58
N GLN A 169 -2.78 13.19 14.18
CA GLN A 169 -3.67 13.06 15.34
C GLN A 169 -2.86 12.72 16.58
N ALA A 170 -3.47 12.98 17.74
CA ALA A 170 -2.89 12.57 19.02
C ALA A 170 -2.56 11.10 18.89
N SER A 171 -1.36 10.73 19.32
CA SER A 171 -0.98 9.33 19.27
C SER A 171 -2.06 8.55 19.98
N PRO A 172 -2.82 7.69 19.29
CA PRO A 172 -3.70 6.83 20.03
C PRO A 172 -2.79 5.94 20.89
N TYR A 173 -1.48 5.76 20.64
CA TYR A 173 -0.58 5.09 21.60
C TYR A 173 -0.58 5.70 23.02
N SER A 174 -1.01 6.96 23.20
CA SER A 174 -1.22 7.59 24.52
C SER A 174 -2.68 7.61 25.01
N LEU A 175 -3.67 7.37 24.13
CA LEU A 175 -5.12 7.45 24.40
C LEU A 175 -5.95 6.30 23.78
N TRP A 176 -5.31 5.21 23.34
CA TRP A 176 -5.92 3.95 22.94
C TRP A 176 -6.56 3.41 24.22
N PRO A 177 -7.76 2.81 24.15
CA PRO A 177 -8.41 2.29 25.34
C PRO A 177 -7.41 1.44 26.13
N SER A 178 -7.25 1.73 27.42
CA SER A 178 -6.49 0.89 28.35
C SER A 178 -7.00 -0.56 28.36
N THR A 179 -8.17 -0.82 27.76
CA THR A 179 -8.59 -2.12 27.25
C THR A 179 -7.75 -2.57 26.06
N VAL A 180 -6.45 -2.79 26.30
CA VAL A 180 -5.75 -3.89 25.63
C VAL A 180 -6.55 -5.14 25.96
N PHE A 181 -7.06 -5.86 24.96
CA PHE A 181 -7.50 -7.24 25.16
C PHE A 181 -6.24 -8.07 25.39
N ASP A 182 -5.77 -8.02 26.63
CA ASP A 182 -4.62 -8.77 27.09
C ASP A 182 -5.04 -10.23 27.21
N VAL A 183 -4.90 -10.93 26.10
CA VAL A 183 -5.12 -12.36 25.96
C VAL A 183 -4.19 -13.19 26.86
N THR A 184 -3.20 -12.58 27.52
CA THR A 184 -2.41 -13.25 28.54
C THR A 184 -3.14 -13.39 29.88
N LYS A 185 -4.18 -12.56 30.09
CA LYS A 185 -5.06 -12.59 31.28
C LYS A 185 -6.28 -13.50 31.10
N SER A 186 -6.54 -13.99 29.90
CA SER A 186 -7.56 -15.01 29.67
C SER A 186 -7.00 -16.39 30.02
N THR A 187 -7.83 -17.22 30.65
CA THR A 187 -7.47 -18.59 31.05
C THR A 187 -7.25 -19.46 29.81
N GLY A 188 -6.01 -19.61 29.37
CA GLY A 188 -5.67 -20.44 28.21
C GLY A 188 -4.18 -20.66 27.96
N ARG A 189 -3.28 -20.10 28.80
CA ARG A 189 -1.85 -20.31 28.67
C ARG A 189 -1.53 -21.79 28.88
N ASN A 190 -0.96 -22.43 27.86
CA ASN A 190 -0.27 -23.68 28.06
C ASN A 190 1.12 -23.36 28.65
N PRO A 191 1.42 -23.68 29.92
CA PRO A 191 2.68 -23.31 30.56
C PRO A 191 3.91 -23.96 29.93
N LEU A 192 3.73 -24.96 29.04
CA LEU A 192 4.81 -25.66 28.36
C LEU A 192 5.22 -25.03 27.03
N LEU A 193 4.49 -24.03 26.53
CA LEU A 193 4.74 -23.40 25.23
C LEU A 193 5.25 -21.97 25.43
N SER A 194 6.28 -21.60 24.67
CA SER A 194 6.83 -20.24 24.62
C SER A 194 5.93 -19.26 23.84
N TYR A 195 4.72 -19.67 23.46
CA TYR A 195 3.79 -18.92 22.64
C TYR A 195 2.35 -19.02 23.17
N TRP A 196 1.55 -18.03 22.81
CA TRP A 196 0.13 -17.91 23.14
C TRP A 196 -0.72 -18.49 22.01
N LYS A 197 -1.57 -19.48 22.33
CA LYS A 197 -2.61 -19.97 21.41
C LYS A 197 -3.98 -19.79 22.02
N LEU A 198 -4.79 -18.95 21.38
CA LEU A 198 -6.14 -18.63 21.79
C LEU A 198 -7.10 -19.36 20.89
N LEU A 199 -7.86 -20.29 21.46
CA LEU A 199 -8.94 -20.93 20.76
C LEU A 199 -10.19 -20.07 20.93
N LEU A 200 -10.61 -19.40 19.87
CA LEU A 200 -11.84 -18.61 19.87
C LEU A 200 -13.04 -19.55 19.69
N GLN A 201 -14.05 -19.35 20.54
CA GLN A 201 -15.27 -20.16 20.52
C GLN A 201 -16.33 -19.58 19.56
N SER A 202 -16.19 -18.32 19.19
CA SER A 202 -17.09 -17.62 18.27
C SER A 202 -16.32 -16.64 17.39
N PRO A 203 -16.87 -16.26 16.23
CA PRO A 203 -16.39 -15.11 15.47
C PRO A 203 -16.45 -13.83 16.30
N PHE A 204 -15.69 -12.81 15.90
CA PHE A 204 -15.77 -11.49 16.50
C PHE A 204 -15.65 -10.37 15.48
N THR A 205 -16.21 -9.21 15.86
CA THR A 205 -16.14 -7.97 15.07
C THR A 205 -15.16 -7.03 15.75
N LEU A 206 -14.13 -6.61 15.01
CA LEU A 206 -13.23 -5.56 15.43
C LEU A 206 -13.96 -4.21 15.31
N PRO A 207 -14.03 -3.41 16.39
CA PRO A 207 -14.57 -2.08 16.31
C PRO A 207 -13.78 -1.22 15.32
N PRO A 208 -14.41 -0.19 14.71
CA PRO A 208 -13.68 0.78 13.89
C PRO A 208 -12.49 1.38 14.64
N ASN A 209 -11.40 1.61 13.92
CA ASN A 209 -10.14 2.09 14.44
C ASN A 209 -9.57 1.18 15.54
N THR A 210 -9.62 -0.14 15.37
CA THR A 210 -8.98 -1.12 16.28
C THR A 210 -7.80 -1.82 15.61
N ILE A 211 -6.77 -2.18 16.37
CA ILE A 211 -5.69 -3.06 15.91
C ILE A 211 -5.70 -4.35 16.72
N LEU A 212 -5.77 -5.49 16.04
CA LEU A 212 -5.45 -6.79 16.63
C LEU A 212 -3.94 -7.01 16.54
N ARG A 213 -3.22 -6.85 17.65
CA ARG A 213 -1.75 -6.96 17.70
C ARG A 213 -1.29 -8.11 18.59
N GLY A 214 -0.26 -8.82 18.14
CA GLY A 214 0.45 -9.83 18.91
C GLY A 214 1.94 -9.50 19.08
N ASP A 215 2.69 -10.44 19.65
CA ASP A 215 4.13 -10.33 19.94
C ASP A 215 5.00 -10.91 18.81
N GLY A 216 4.38 -11.36 17.72
CA GLY A 216 5.04 -12.02 16.60
C GLY A 216 4.18 -13.16 16.05
N THR A 217 4.34 -13.46 14.76
CA THR A 217 3.66 -14.57 14.10
C THR A 217 4.02 -15.93 14.69
N ASP A 218 5.19 -16.06 15.32
CA ASP A 218 5.65 -17.26 16.02
C ASP A 218 5.22 -17.32 17.51
N LYS A 219 4.60 -16.24 18.02
CA LYS A 219 4.29 -16.09 19.46
C LYS A 219 2.82 -15.90 19.76
N THR A 220 2.03 -15.32 18.86
CA THR A 220 0.61 -15.04 19.11
C THR A 220 -0.26 -15.68 18.05
N PHE A 221 -1.05 -16.66 18.46
CA PHE A 221 -1.92 -17.45 17.60
C PHE A 221 -3.37 -17.29 18.01
N PHE A 222 -4.22 -16.90 17.07
CA PHE A 222 -5.67 -16.99 17.20
C PHE A 222 -6.14 -18.14 16.33
N SER A 223 -6.86 -19.09 16.92
CA SER A 223 -7.36 -20.28 16.25
C SER A 223 -8.87 -20.34 16.35
N TYR A 224 -9.55 -20.60 15.24
CA TYR A 224 -11.00 -20.74 15.21
C TYR A 224 -11.42 -21.95 14.37
N ASN A 225 -12.17 -22.85 15.00
CA ASN A 225 -12.69 -24.03 14.33
C ASN A 225 -14.21 -23.91 14.27
N SER A 226 -14.76 -24.02 13.06
CA SER A 226 -16.20 -23.92 12.84
C SER A 226 -16.70 -25.06 11.98
N THR A 227 -17.88 -25.57 12.31
CA THR A 227 -18.66 -26.44 11.44
C THR A 227 -19.63 -25.66 10.56
N SER A 228 -19.88 -24.38 10.90
CA SER A 228 -20.80 -23.48 10.21
C SER A 228 -20.05 -22.43 9.38
N TYR A 229 -20.72 -21.98 8.32
CA TYR A 229 -20.21 -20.92 7.44
C TYR A 229 -20.17 -19.58 8.17
N GLY A 230 -19.10 -18.83 7.94
CA GLY A 230 -18.96 -17.48 8.46
C GLY A 230 -17.51 -17.05 8.46
N SER A 231 -17.33 -15.74 8.55
CA SER A 231 -16.01 -15.14 8.69
C SER A 231 -15.63 -15.07 10.14
N PHE A 232 -14.38 -15.41 10.42
CA PHE A 232 -13.83 -15.46 11.76
C PHE A 232 -13.63 -14.06 12.35
N ILE A 233 -13.10 -13.14 11.54
CA ILE A 233 -12.93 -11.73 11.89
C ILE A 233 -13.73 -10.88 10.91
N THR A 234 -14.45 -9.91 11.46
CA THR A 234 -15.15 -8.88 10.68
C THR A 234 -14.85 -7.47 11.17
N GLY A 235 -14.98 -6.48 10.30
CA GLY A 235 -14.79 -5.07 10.64
C GLY A 235 -14.80 -4.18 9.39
N THR A 236 -14.82 -2.86 9.57
CA THR A 236 -14.81 -1.87 8.49
C THR A 236 -13.54 -1.03 8.45
N VAL A 237 -12.99 -0.70 9.61
CA VAL A 237 -11.74 0.08 9.74
C VAL A 237 -10.89 -0.53 10.83
N PHE A 238 -9.86 -1.31 10.50
CA PHE A 238 -9.03 -1.97 11.50
C PHE A 238 -7.66 -2.40 10.95
N GLY A 239 -6.72 -2.65 11.87
CA GLY A 239 -5.41 -3.22 11.57
C GLY A 239 -5.24 -4.62 12.19
N VAL A 240 -4.38 -5.43 11.59
CA VAL A 240 -3.91 -6.70 12.17
C VAL A 240 -2.41 -6.80 12.03
N GLU A 241 -1.72 -7.06 13.14
CA GLU A 241 -0.26 -6.98 13.20
C GLU A 241 0.38 -8.04 14.08
N ASN A 242 1.51 -8.61 13.66
CA ASN A 242 2.34 -9.49 14.48
C ASN A 242 1.59 -10.69 15.09
N VAL A 243 0.67 -11.29 14.31
CA VAL A 243 -0.16 -12.42 14.75
C VAL A 243 -0.20 -13.53 13.70
N THR A 244 -0.38 -14.75 14.17
CA THR A 244 -0.89 -15.85 13.35
C THR A 244 -2.39 -15.99 13.56
N LEU A 245 -3.14 -15.98 12.47
CA LEU A 245 -4.56 -16.29 12.42
C LEU A 245 -4.75 -17.62 11.72
N SER A 246 -5.30 -18.59 12.44
CA SER A 246 -5.60 -19.91 11.92
C SER A 246 -7.09 -20.17 12.01
N ALA A 247 -7.71 -20.61 10.93
CA ALA A 247 -9.09 -21.06 10.99
C ALA A 247 -9.36 -22.26 10.10
N THR A 248 -10.19 -23.17 10.59
CA THR A 248 -10.56 -24.39 9.89
C THR A 248 -12.08 -24.51 9.85
N ILE A 249 -12.62 -24.62 8.62
CA ILE A 249 -14.00 -25.03 8.37
C ILE A 249 -14.00 -26.49 7.88
N THR A 250 -14.72 -27.36 8.58
CA THR A 250 -14.79 -28.79 8.25
C THR A 250 -15.78 -29.12 7.13
N ASN A 251 -16.64 -28.18 6.73
CA ASN A 251 -17.59 -28.34 5.61
C ASN A 251 -17.56 -27.11 4.67
N PRO A 252 -16.69 -27.11 3.64
CA PRO A 252 -16.33 -25.89 2.90
C PRO A 252 -17.30 -25.46 1.78
N LYS A 253 -18.49 -26.07 1.62
CA LYS A 253 -19.37 -25.76 0.48
C LYS A 253 -19.93 -24.31 0.54
N ASN A 254 -19.29 -23.37 -0.14
CA ASN A 254 -19.66 -21.94 -0.31
C ASN A 254 -19.26 -20.99 0.84
N SER A 255 -18.12 -21.21 1.50
CA SER A 255 -17.62 -20.29 2.55
C SER A 255 -17.21 -18.92 1.99
N CYS A 256 -17.65 -17.84 2.63
CA CYS A 256 -17.03 -16.50 2.50
C CYS A 256 -15.64 -16.53 3.12
N GLY A 257 -14.79 -15.53 2.88
CA GLY A 257 -13.40 -15.59 3.34
C GLY A 257 -13.22 -15.78 4.86
N CYS A 258 -12.07 -16.33 5.25
CA CYS A 258 -11.64 -16.48 6.65
C CYS A 258 -11.82 -15.17 7.41
N ILE A 259 -11.48 -14.08 6.74
CA ILE A 259 -11.62 -12.73 7.22
C ILE A 259 -12.47 -12.00 6.20
N LEU A 260 -13.60 -11.46 6.65
CA LEU A 260 -14.51 -10.70 5.80
C LEU A 260 -14.57 -9.27 6.29
N ILE A 261 -14.03 -8.40 5.47
CA ILE A 261 -14.04 -6.98 5.70
C ILE A 261 -15.27 -6.47 4.96
N SER A 262 -16.35 -6.42 5.75
CA SER A 262 -17.67 -5.84 5.52
C SER A 262 -18.32 -6.02 4.14
N LYS A 263 -19.59 -6.48 4.11
CA LYS A 263 -20.52 -6.30 2.97
C LYS A 263 -21.26 -4.95 3.06
N SER A 264 -20.66 -3.93 3.66
CA SER A 264 -21.32 -2.63 3.83
C SER A 264 -21.18 -1.80 2.56
N LYS A 265 -22.19 -0.97 2.28
CA LYS A 265 -22.11 0.09 1.26
C LYS A 265 -21.06 1.17 1.58
N THR A 266 -20.50 1.17 2.79
CA THR A 266 -19.43 2.08 3.21
C THR A 266 -18.09 1.45 2.91
N LYS A 267 -17.19 2.24 2.33
CA LYS A 267 -15.85 1.76 2.00
C LYS A 267 -15.04 1.42 3.26
N SER A 268 -14.23 0.37 3.16
CA SER A 268 -13.42 -0.14 4.27
C SER A 268 -11.96 0.35 4.18
N ASP A 269 -11.32 0.59 5.33
CA ASP A 269 -9.90 0.97 5.42
C ASP A 269 -9.18 -0.03 6.34
N VAL A 270 -8.32 -0.88 5.77
CA VAL A 270 -7.74 -2.00 6.52
C VAL A 270 -6.24 -2.18 6.27
N SER A 271 -5.52 -2.56 7.32
CA SER A 271 -4.10 -2.86 7.25
C SER A 271 -3.77 -4.24 7.81
N TRP A 272 -2.86 -4.93 7.13
CA TRP A 272 -2.27 -6.19 7.54
C TRP A 272 -0.76 -6.03 7.50
N CYS A 273 -0.08 -6.22 8.63
CA CYS A 273 1.37 -6.05 8.71
C CYS A 273 2.00 -7.20 9.49
N ASN A 274 2.98 -7.90 8.91
CA ASN A 274 3.69 -8.99 9.60
C ASN A 274 2.72 -10.01 10.22
N ALA A 275 1.83 -10.54 9.40
CA ALA A 275 0.80 -11.48 9.82
C ALA A 275 0.96 -12.81 9.09
N PHE A 276 0.53 -13.90 9.73
CA PHE A 276 0.48 -15.22 9.11
C PHE A 276 -0.95 -15.76 9.12
N LEU A 277 -1.50 -16.01 7.93
CA LEU A 277 -2.84 -16.54 7.73
C LEU A 277 -2.76 -18.02 7.32
N GLN A 278 -3.35 -18.90 8.14
CA GLN A 278 -3.44 -20.33 7.87
C GLN A 278 -4.91 -20.76 7.91
N CYS A 279 -5.54 -20.74 6.75
CA CYS A 279 -6.99 -20.79 6.64
C CYS A 279 -7.43 -21.91 5.70
N SER A 280 -7.96 -22.99 6.27
CA SER A 280 -8.35 -24.19 5.54
C SER A 280 -9.88 -24.31 5.39
N GLY A 281 -10.36 -24.63 4.20
CA GLY A 281 -11.80 -24.79 3.91
C GLY A 281 -12.53 -23.48 3.60
N TYR A 282 -11.77 -22.43 3.32
CA TYR A 282 -12.26 -21.10 2.97
C TYR A 282 -11.97 -20.78 1.51
N ASN A 283 -12.95 -20.24 0.79
CA ASN A 283 -12.72 -19.78 -0.59
C ASN A 283 -11.70 -18.64 -0.65
N HIS A 284 -11.71 -17.71 0.32
CA HIS A 284 -10.76 -16.60 0.40
C HIS A 284 -10.12 -16.55 1.79
N GLN A 285 -8.85 -16.17 1.95
CA GLN A 285 -8.33 -15.91 3.30
C GLN A 285 -8.72 -14.52 3.79
N ILE A 286 -8.50 -13.51 2.95
CA ILE A 286 -9.01 -12.16 3.12
C ILE A 286 -10.05 -11.91 2.04
N SER A 287 -11.25 -11.49 2.41
CA SER A 287 -12.32 -11.09 1.51
C SER A 287 -12.75 -9.66 1.86
N ILE A 288 -12.69 -8.74 0.91
CA ILE A 288 -13.08 -7.34 1.13
C ILE A 288 -14.07 -6.91 0.07
N ASP A 289 -15.15 -6.26 0.49
CA ASP A 289 -16.02 -5.54 -0.42
C ASP A 289 -15.80 -4.04 -0.28
N GLN A 290 -15.50 -3.35 -1.40
CA GLN A 290 -15.33 -1.90 -1.48
C GLN A 290 -14.27 -1.32 -0.50
N SER A 291 -13.00 -1.70 -0.66
CA SER A 291 -11.90 -1.03 0.06
C SER A 291 -11.74 0.42 -0.42
N GLU A 292 -11.54 1.39 0.46
CA GLU A 292 -10.97 2.68 0.01
C GLU A 292 -9.45 2.64 0.10
N ARG A 293 -8.86 2.02 1.13
CA ARG A 293 -7.41 1.85 1.28
C ARG A 293 -7.13 0.51 1.95
N MET A 294 -6.45 -0.37 1.23
CA MET A 294 -5.97 -1.62 1.80
C MET A 294 -4.46 -1.67 1.74
N VAL A 295 -3.82 -2.05 2.85
CA VAL A 295 -2.42 -2.43 2.86
C VAL A 295 -2.27 -3.84 3.39
N ILE A 296 -1.52 -4.65 2.65
CA ILE A 296 -1.04 -5.96 3.07
C ILE A 296 0.49 -5.92 2.94
N GLU A 297 1.19 -5.98 4.06
CA GLU A 297 2.64 -5.82 4.12
C GLU A 297 3.26 -6.98 4.93
N ASN A 298 4.22 -7.70 4.36
CA ASN A 298 4.90 -8.83 5.01
C ASN A 298 3.92 -9.89 5.52
N VAL A 299 2.91 -10.25 4.72
CA VAL A 299 1.89 -11.23 5.11
C VAL A 299 2.16 -12.58 4.46
N LYS A 300 2.22 -13.62 5.29
CA LYS A 300 2.26 -15.00 4.82
C LYS A 300 0.84 -15.55 4.72
N PHE A 301 0.53 -16.19 3.62
CA PHE A 301 -0.72 -16.91 3.38
C PHE A 301 -0.37 -18.38 3.14
N ASP A 302 -0.98 -19.28 3.89
CA ASP A 302 -0.75 -20.72 3.75
C ASP A 302 -2.07 -21.46 3.62
N ASP A 303 -2.06 -22.46 2.74
CA ASP A 303 -3.18 -23.37 2.51
C ASP A 303 -4.46 -22.69 1.97
N CYS A 304 -4.31 -21.60 1.20
CA CYS A 304 -5.44 -20.89 0.55
C CYS A 304 -5.97 -21.64 -0.68
N ASP A 305 -7.29 -21.52 -0.93
CA ASP A 305 -7.84 -21.61 -2.28
C ASP A 305 -7.68 -20.27 -3.03
N ASN A 306 -8.15 -19.17 -2.45
CA ASN A 306 -7.77 -17.81 -2.84
C ASN A 306 -7.20 -17.07 -1.62
N CYS A 307 -6.08 -16.38 -1.75
CA CYS A 307 -5.50 -15.70 -0.57
C CYS A 307 -6.20 -14.35 -0.29
N VAL A 308 -6.38 -13.49 -1.29
CA VAL A 308 -6.98 -12.16 -1.11
C VAL A 308 -8.03 -11.90 -2.19
N GLY A 309 -9.31 -11.99 -1.85
CA GLY A 309 -10.43 -11.58 -2.68
C GLY A 309 -10.83 -10.14 -2.39
N ILE A 310 -10.81 -9.30 -3.40
CA ILE A 310 -11.31 -7.92 -3.32
C ILE A 310 -12.50 -7.85 -4.27
N THR A 311 -13.57 -7.16 -3.88
CA THR A 311 -14.76 -6.97 -4.72
C THR A 311 -15.27 -5.54 -4.64
N GLY A 312 -16.23 -5.20 -5.50
CA GLY A 312 -16.85 -3.88 -5.53
C GLY A 312 -15.91 -2.77 -6.00
N ASN A 313 -16.32 -1.52 -5.79
CA ASN A 313 -15.53 -0.32 -6.14
C ASN A 313 -14.42 -0.07 -5.12
N SER A 314 -13.45 -0.99 -5.10
CA SER A 314 -12.27 -0.90 -4.26
C SER A 314 -11.21 0.01 -4.89
N ASN A 315 -10.65 0.93 -4.10
CA ASN A 315 -9.56 1.82 -4.48
C ASN A 315 -8.32 1.57 -3.63
N TYR A 316 -7.16 2.03 -4.13
CA TYR A 316 -5.89 2.15 -3.38
C TYR A 316 -5.51 0.91 -2.57
N THR A 317 -5.38 -0.22 -3.26
CA THR A 317 -4.89 -1.44 -2.63
C THR A 317 -3.39 -1.60 -2.85
N ARG A 318 -2.67 -1.92 -1.77
CA ARG A 318 -1.26 -2.29 -1.83
C ARG A 318 -1.02 -3.65 -1.17
N ILE A 319 -0.28 -4.52 -1.86
CA ILE A 319 0.21 -5.78 -1.33
C ILE A 319 1.72 -5.82 -1.52
N THR A 320 2.49 -5.96 -0.46
CA THR A 320 3.96 -5.97 -0.49
C THR A 320 4.54 -7.08 0.36
N ASN A 321 5.61 -7.70 -0.15
CA ASN A 321 6.35 -8.77 0.53
C ASN A 321 5.42 -9.91 1.00
N GLY A 322 4.40 -10.22 0.21
CA GLY A 322 3.49 -11.32 0.50
C GLY A 322 4.13 -12.66 0.13
N ASN A 323 4.05 -13.64 1.03
CA ASN A 323 4.47 -15.02 0.75
C ASN A 323 3.21 -15.89 0.70
N MET A 324 2.91 -16.47 -0.46
CA MET A 324 1.66 -17.19 -0.68
C MET A 324 1.91 -18.64 -1.04
N THR A 325 1.23 -19.52 -0.31
CA THR A 325 1.27 -20.97 -0.49
C THR A 325 -0.15 -21.48 -0.77
N PHE A 326 -0.32 -22.17 -1.90
CA PHE A 326 -1.65 -22.46 -2.46
C PHE A 326 -2.00 -23.94 -2.46
N ARG A 327 -3.27 -24.25 -2.20
CA ARG A 327 -3.85 -25.58 -2.39
C ARG A 327 -4.37 -25.78 -3.81
N THR A 328 -4.95 -24.72 -4.39
CA THR A 328 -5.49 -24.70 -5.77
C THR A 328 -4.88 -23.52 -6.56
N GLN A 329 -4.88 -23.57 -7.91
CA GLN A 329 -4.05 -22.71 -8.78
C GLN A 329 -4.45 -21.22 -8.86
N ASN A 330 -5.28 -20.68 -7.95
CA ASN A 330 -5.92 -19.38 -8.15
C ASN A 330 -5.45 -18.30 -7.17
N VAL A 331 -4.59 -17.38 -7.64
CA VAL A 331 -4.44 -16.05 -7.03
C VAL A 331 -5.46 -15.13 -7.67
N VAL A 332 -6.61 -14.93 -7.02
CA VAL A 332 -7.64 -14.00 -7.51
C VAL A 332 -7.54 -12.69 -6.74
N ILE A 333 -6.62 -11.81 -7.13
CA ILE A 333 -6.66 -10.40 -6.71
C ILE A 333 -7.61 -9.67 -7.67
N ARG A 334 -8.81 -9.35 -7.20
CA ARG A 334 -9.84 -8.60 -7.96
C ARG A 334 -10.00 -7.19 -7.42
N CYS A 335 -9.03 -6.32 -7.64
CA CYS A 335 -9.16 -4.93 -7.21
C CYS A 335 -9.98 -4.10 -8.20
N GLY A 336 -10.56 -3.00 -7.72
CA GLY A 336 -10.99 -1.90 -8.59
C GLY A 336 -9.78 -1.06 -9.05
N MET A 337 -9.95 0.24 -9.21
CA MET A 337 -8.89 1.15 -9.67
C MET A 337 -7.73 1.26 -8.66
N ASN A 338 -6.50 1.32 -9.16
CA ASN A 338 -5.25 1.60 -8.43
C ASN A 338 -4.83 0.50 -7.44
N HIS A 339 -4.13 -0.48 -7.98
CA HIS A 339 -3.54 -1.57 -7.21
C HIS A 339 -2.02 -1.64 -7.45
N VAL A 340 -1.29 -1.80 -6.36
CA VAL A 340 0.16 -1.97 -6.34
C VAL A 340 0.49 -3.30 -5.68
N THR A 341 1.17 -4.18 -6.41
CA THR A 341 1.72 -5.43 -5.88
C THR A 341 3.24 -5.42 -6.03
N GLU A 342 3.99 -5.67 -4.95
CA GLU A 342 5.47 -5.71 -4.97
C GLU A 342 6.00 -6.92 -4.19
N ASN A 343 7.09 -7.54 -4.67
CA ASN A 343 7.84 -8.60 -3.98
C ASN A 343 6.97 -9.80 -3.51
N LEU A 344 6.05 -10.28 -4.34
CA LEU A 344 5.30 -11.50 -4.01
C LEU A 344 6.13 -12.75 -4.30
N GLU A 345 6.33 -13.58 -3.27
CA GLU A 345 6.86 -14.94 -3.45
C GLU A 345 5.71 -15.95 -3.50
N ARG A 346 5.76 -16.85 -4.49
CA ARG A 346 4.75 -17.89 -4.70
C ARG A 346 5.39 -19.26 -4.60
N LEU A 347 4.76 -20.15 -3.82
CA LEU A 347 5.13 -21.56 -3.76
C LEU A 347 3.89 -22.43 -4.00
N TYR A 348 3.94 -23.26 -5.03
CA TYR A 348 2.86 -24.22 -5.37
C TYR A 348 3.14 -25.57 -4.71
N LEU A 349 2.15 -26.16 -4.04
CA LEU A 349 2.31 -27.37 -3.22
C LEU A 349 1.64 -28.65 -3.76
N GLY A 350 1.12 -28.69 -5.00
CA GLY A 350 0.28 -29.82 -5.46
C GLY A 350 0.62 -30.44 -6.81
N ASP A 351 0.21 -31.70 -7.01
CA ASP A 351 0.30 -32.47 -8.27
C ASP A 351 -1.07 -32.59 -8.99
N HIS A 352 -1.83 -31.48 -9.13
CA HIS A 352 -3.17 -31.54 -9.73
C HIS A 352 -3.17 -31.24 -11.23
N VAL A 353 -3.72 -32.18 -12.01
CA VAL A 353 -3.98 -32.05 -13.46
C VAL A 353 -4.90 -30.85 -13.74
N ALA A 354 -4.39 -29.92 -14.54
CA ALA A 354 -5.07 -28.68 -14.90
C ALA A 354 -6.32 -28.93 -15.74
N ASN A 355 -7.50 -28.80 -15.15
CA ASN A 355 -8.74 -28.62 -15.92
C ASN A 355 -8.92 -27.13 -16.24
N GLY A 356 -8.22 -26.65 -17.27
CA GLY A 356 -8.66 -25.58 -18.17
C GLY A 356 -8.91 -24.15 -17.67
N PHE A 357 -8.80 -23.84 -16.38
CA PHE A 357 -8.93 -22.45 -15.89
C PHE A 357 -7.55 -21.90 -15.53
N GLY A 358 -6.99 -21.12 -16.45
CA GLY A 358 -5.75 -20.38 -16.22
C GLY A 358 -5.91 -19.34 -15.10
N ALA A 359 -4.88 -19.21 -14.28
CA ALA A 359 -4.81 -18.18 -13.23
C ALA A 359 -4.99 -16.80 -13.86
N THR A 360 -6.11 -16.13 -13.56
CA THR A 360 -6.42 -14.79 -14.08
C THR A 360 -6.09 -13.75 -13.02
N ALA A 361 -5.03 -12.98 -13.23
CA ALA A 361 -4.97 -11.63 -12.67
C ALA A 361 -5.88 -10.77 -13.56
N GLY A 362 -7.15 -10.59 -13.16
CA GLY A 362 -8.05 -9.70 -13.88
C GLY A 362 -7.57 -8.27 -13.72
N VAL A 363 -7.05 -7.67 -14.79
CA VAL A 363 -6.51 -6.31 -14.77
C VAL A 363 -7.61 -5.32 -15.17
N GLN A 364 -7.96 -4.40 -14.28
CA GLN A 364 -8.70 -3.19 -14.63
C GLN A 364 -7.71 -2.05 -14.98
N PRO A 365 -8.12 -1.04 -15.78
CA PRO A 365 -7.26 0.09 -16.12
C PRO A 365 -6.64 0.77 -14.88
N GLY A 366 -5.33 1.05 -14.90
CA GLY A 366 -4.60 1.70 -13.80
C GLY A 366 -3.81 0.76 -12.87
N PHE A 367 -3.36 -0.39 -13.38
CA PHE A 367 -2.65 -1.43 -12.64
C PHE A 367 -1.13 -1.33 -12.84
N LEU A 368 -0.33 -1.37 -11.76
CA LEU A 368 1.13 -1.47 -11.82
C LEU A 368 1.58 -2.73 -11.04
N ILE A 369 2.21 -3.66 -11.75
CA ILE A 369 2.88 -4.82 -11.14
C ILE A 369 4.33 -4.40 -10.89
N GLY A 370 4.74 -4.33 -9.62
CA GLY A 370 6.14 -4.28 -9.24
C GLY A 370 6.81 -5.64 -9.45
N ASP A 371 8.10 -5.60 -9.77
CA ASP A 371 8.96 -6.73 -10.18
C ASP A 371 8.65 -8.07 -9.49
N THR A 372 8.33 -9.10 -10.29
CA THR A 372 8.25 -10.49 -9.82
C THR A 372 9.62 -11.11 -9.98
N SER A 373 10.39 -11.13 -8.90
CA SER A 373 11.81 -11.53 -8.85
C SER A 373 12.11 -13.00 -9.26
N LYS A 374 11.13 -13.78 -9.76
CA LYS A 374 11.30 -15.15 -10.24
C LYS A 374 10.46 -15.44 -11.50
N GLY A 375 10.90 -14.95 -12.66
CA GLY A 375 10.90 -15.64 -13.97
C GLY A 375 9.66 -16.36 -14.52
N GLN A 376 8.46 -16.26 -13.93
CA GLN A 376 7.26 -16.93 -14.46
C GLN A 376 6.36 -15.95 -15.22
N LYS A 377 6.29 -16.16 -16.55
CA LYS A 377 5.36 -15.46 -17.45
C LYS A 377 3.93 -15.86 -17.07
N GLY A 378 3.13 -14.90 -16.60
CA GLY A 378 1.68 -15.07 -16.47
C GLY A 378 1.04 -15.22 -17.86
N VAL A 379 0.04 -16.11 -17.98
CA VAL A 379 -0.83 -16.20 -19.15
C VAL A 379 -1.94 -15.16 -18.97
N TRP A 380 -2.07 -14.25 -19.94
CA TRP A 380 -3.09 -13.22 -20.00
C TRP A 380 -4.29 -13.75 -20.79
N ASN A 381 -5.49 -13.71 -20.22
CA ASN A 381 -6.74 -13.95 -20.96
C ASN A 381 -7.62 -12.70 -20.84
N ASP A 382 -7.92 -12.09 -21.99
CA ASP A 382 -8.63 -10.80 -22.14
C ASP A 382 -10.17 -10.95 -22.22
N ASP A 383 -10.70 -12.15 -21.96
CA ASP A 383 -12.03 -12.55 -22.47
C ASP A 383 -13.24 -12.16 -21.61
N THR A 384 -13.15 -11.21 -20.69
CA THR A 384 -14.36 -10.75 -19.96
C THR A 384 -14.41 -9.24 -19.74
N VAL A 385 -14.68 -8.49 -20.80
CA VAL A 385 -15.25 -7.12 -20.71
C VAL A 385 -16.76 -7.22 -20.95
N ALA A 386 -17.51 -7.51 -19.89
CA ALA A 386 -18.96 -7.37 -19.87
C ALA A 386 -19.32 -6.03 -19.22
N ASP A 387 -19.19 -4.94 -19.97
CA ASP A 387 -20.07 -3.76 -19.95
C ASP A 387 -19.39 -2.59 -20.66
N GLY A 388 -19.95 -2.17 -21.79
CA GLY A 388 -19.42 -1.12 -22.67
C GLY A 388 -19.48 0.29 -22.05
N LYS A 389 -18.53 0.62 -21.17
CA LYS A 389 -18.22 2.01 -20.80
C LYS A 389 -16.75 2.33 -21.04
N GLU A 390 -16.56 3.55 -21.53
CA GLU A 390 -15.40 4.14 -22.19
C GLU A 390 -14.04 3.75 -21.60
N GLY A 391 -13.17 3.22 -22.46
CA GLY A 391 -11.81 2.83 -22.13
C GLY A 391 -10.89 4.04 -21.93
N GLY A 392 -10.25 4.11 -20.77
CA GLY A 392 -9.04 4.91 -20.58
C GLY A 392 -7.84 4.22 -21.25
N THR A 393 -6.96 5.00 -21.85
CA THR A 393 -5.71 4.53 -22.43
C THR A 393 -4.78 3.97 -21.34
N MET A 394 -4.33 2.73 -21.52
CA MET A 394 -3.31 2.07 -20.71
C MET A 394 -1.96 2.19 -21.44
N GLU A 395 -0.92 2.63 -20.74
CA GLU A 395 0.45 2.61 -21.25
C GLU A 395 1.15 1.36 -20.70
N VAL A 396 1.29 0.32 -21.54
CA VAL A 396 2.00 -0.93 -21.20
C VAL A 396 3.38 -0.90 -21.85
N SER A 397 4.45 -1.02 -21.06
CA SER A 397 5.80 -1.27 -21.59
C SER A 397 6.08 -2.77 -21.57
N LEU A 398 6.04 -3.40 -22.74
CA LEU A 398 6.59 -4.74 -22.95
C LEU A 398 8.05 -4.60 -23.38
N VAL A 399 8.97 -5.13 -22.57
CA VAL A 399 10.37 -5.27 -22.98
C VAL A 399 10.53 -6.65 -23.63
N SER A 400 10.68 -6.63 -24.95
CA SER A 400 11.25 -7.75 -25.71
C SER A 400 12.75 -7.51 -25.81
N LEU A 401 13.55 -8.40 -25.25
CA LEU A 401 14.97 -8.50 -25.53
C LEU A 401 15.13 -9.33 -26.81
N GLU A 402 15.52 -8.68 -27.92
CA GLU A 402 16.29 -9.36 -28.95
C GLU A 402 17.76 -8.99 -28.74
N MET A 403 18.62 -10.02 -28.80
CA MET A 403 20.06 -9.95 -28.60
C MET A 403 20.77 -9.18 -29.70
#